data_AF-A0A2G8JCN4-F1
#
_entry.id   AF-A0A2G8JCN4-F1
#
_cell.length_a   1.000
_cell.length_b   1.000
_cell.length_c   1.000
_cell.angle_alpha   90.00
_cell.angle_beta   90.00
_cell.angle_gamma   90.00
#
_symmetry.space_group_name_H-M   'P 1'
#
loop_
_entity.id
_entity.type
_entity.pdbx_description
1 polymer ?
#
loop_
_entity_poly.entity_id
_entity_poly.type
_entity_poly.pdbx_seq_one_letter_code
_entity_poly.pdbx_strand_id
1 'polypeptide(L)' 'SEKREIYFMALIDILTHWGAKKKAAQAAKTVKHGAGAEISTIKPKEYAKRFTEFIGKVIE' A
#
# COMPACT_ATOMS: atom_id res chain seq x y z
N SER A 1 -13.99 -15.72 -27.04
CA SER A 1 -15.22 -15.10 -26.53
C SER A 1 -14.90 -14.46 -25.20
N GLU A 2 -15.19 -13.17 -25.02
CA GLU A 2 -15.12 -12.57 -23.70
C GLU A 2 -16.24 -13.16 -22.84
N LYS A 3 -15.88 -13.68 -21.66
CA LYS A 3 -16.85 -14.17 -20.70
C LYS A 3 -17.41 -12.98 -19.95
N ARG A 4 -18.72 -12.98 -19.69
CA ARG A 4 -19.31 -12.00 -18.77
C ARG A 4 -18.88 -12.35 -17.35
N GLU A 5 -18.04 -11.52 -16.76
CA GLU A 5 -17.54 -11.67 -15.40
C GLU A 5 -18.22 -10.65 -14.47
N ILE A 6 -18.44 -11.04 -13.21
CA ILE A 6 -19.01 -10.19 -12.17
C ILE A 6 -18.01 -10.17 -11.03
N TYR A 7 -17.45 -9.00 -10.71
CA TYR A 7 -16.46 -8.84 -9.67
C TYR A 7 -17.07 -8.23 -8.41
N PHE A 8 -16.68 -8.76 -7.25
CA PHE A 8 -16.98 -8.20 -5.95
C PHE A 8 -15.66 -7.79 -5.30
N MET A 9 -15.52 -6.51 -4.97
CA MET A 9 -14.31 -5.95 -4.40
C MET A 9 -14.63 -5.18 -3.13
N ALA A 10 -13.76 -5.28 -2.14
CA ALA A 10 -13.86 -4.54 -0.89
C ALA A 10 -12.46 -4.25 -0.33
N LEU A 11 -12.34 -3.17 0.42
CA LEU A 11 -11.15 -2.92 1.24
C LEU A 11 -11.14 -3.87 2.44
N ILE A 12 -9.97 -4.45 2.73
CA ILE A 12 -9.74 -5.34 3.87
C ILE A 12 -8.61 -4.79 4.76
N ASP A 13 -8.47 -5.32 5.97
CA ASP A 13 -7.39 -4.98 6.92
C ASP A 13 -7.24 -3.45 7.20
N ILE A 14 -8.36 -2.80 7.51
CA ILE A 14 -8.42 -1.34 7.73
C ILE A 14 -8.12 -0.89 9.16
N LEU A 15 -7.97 -1.83 10.10
CA LEU A 15 -7.82 -1.53 11.54
C LEU A 15 -6.36 -1.43 11.99
N THR A 16 -5.40 -1.47 11.05
CA THR A 16 -3.97 -1.35 11.36
C THR A 16 -3.56 0.11 11.58
N HIS A 17 -3.35 0.51 12.84
CA HIS A 17 -2.91 1.86 13.18
C HIS A 17 -1.40 2.10 12.94
N TRP A 18 -1.06 3.29 12.44
CA TRP A 18 0.32 3.73 12.24
C TRP A 18 0.95 4.30 13.53
N GLY A 19 1.38 3.40 14.41
CA GLY A 19 2.02 3.73 15.69
C GLY A 19 3.56 3.73 15.69
N ALA A 20 4.15 3.88 16.87
CA ALA A 20 5.61 3.94 17.06
C ALA A 20 6.36 2.72 16.50
N LYS A 21 5.81 1.50 16.65
CA LYS A 21 6.38 0.26 16.09
C LYS A 21 6.56 0.34 14.57
N LYS A 22 5.57 0.91 13.86
CA LYS A 22 5.62 1.05 12.39
C LYS A 22 6.63 2.11 11.96
N LYS A 23 6.76 3.21 12.72
CA LYS A 23 7.81 4.22 12.50
C LYS A 23 9.23 3.65 12.67
N ALA A 24 9.44 2.85 13.71
CA ALA A 24 10.73 2.17 13.93
C ALA A 24 11.04 1.19 12.79
N ALA A 25 10.05 0.41 12.36
CA ALA A 25 10.19 -0.49 11.22
C ALA A 25 10.50 0.27 9.92
N GLN A 26 9.90 1.45 9.70
CA GLN A 26 10.26 2.31 8.56
C GLN A 26 11.73 2.71 8.61
N ALA A 27 12.20 3.25 9.74
CA ALA A 27 13.59 3.68 9.89
C ALA A 27 14.58 2.52 9.64
N ALA A 28 14.32 1.35 10.23
CA ALA A 28 15.16 0.17 10.02
C ALA A 28 15.22 -0.26 8.54
N LYS A 29 14.07 -0.24 7.84
CA LYS A 29 14.02 -0.58 6.41
C LYS A 29 14.71 0.45 5.53
N THR A 30 14.56 1.74 5.82
CA THR A 30 15.24 2.83 5.11
C THR A 30 16.76 2.71 5.24
N VAL A 31 17.27 2.37 6.42
CA VAL A 31 18.71 2.12 6.61
C VAL A 31 19.18 0.91 5.79
N LYS A 32 18.41 -0.18 5.80
CA LYS A 32 18.79 -1.42 5.12
C LYS A 32 18.74 -1.33 3.59
N HIS A 33 17.79 -0.58 3.04
CA HIS A 33 17.47 -0.60 1.61
C HIS A 33 17.68 0.75 0.90
N GLY A 34 18.04 1.80 1.64
CA GLY A 34 18.17 3.15 1.12
C GLY A 34 16.84 3.92 1.09
N ALA A 35 16.94 5.25 1.02
CA ALA A 35 15.79 6.16 1.08
C ALA A 35 14.87 6.12 -0.16
N GLY A 36 15.36 5.58 -1.28
CA GLY A 36 14.60 5.45 -2.53
C GLY A 36 13.96 4.09 -2.75
N ALA A 37 14.13 3.12 -1.84
CA ALA A 37 13.49 1.82 -1.97
C ALA A 37 11.97 1.92 -1.75
N GLU A 38 11.19 1.28 -2.61
CA GLU A 38 9.73 1.17 -2.49
C GLU A 38 9.33 0.29 -1.29
N ILE A 39 9.40 0.86 -0.09
CA ILE A 39 9.01 0.18 1.14
C ILE A 39 7.52 0.40 1.38
N SER A 40 6.77 -0.65 1.76
CA SER A 40 5.34 -0.54 2.10
C SER A 40 5.08 0.08 3.49
N THR A 41 6.12 0.15 4.32
CA THR A 41 6.07 0.76 5.67
C THR A 41 6.28 2.27 5.53
N ILE A 42 5.22 2.97 5.13
CA ILE A 42 5.19 4.41 4.89
C ILE A 42 4.00 5.06 5.61
N LYS A 43 4.00 6.40 5.66
CA LYS A 43 2.91 7.16 6.27
C LYS A 43 1.57 6.84 5.57
N PRO A 44 0.43 6.83 6.29
CA PRO A 44 -0.87 6.50 5.71
C PRO A 44 -1.24 7.30 4.46
N LYS A 45 -0.90 8.59 4.41
CA LYS A 45 -1.17 9.46 3.25
C LYS A 45 -0.44 9.00 1.98
N GLU A 46 0.83 8.60 2.12
CA GLU A 46 1.63 8.11 0.99
C GLU A 46 1.16 6.72 0.55
N TYR A 47 0.75 5.87 1.49
CA TYR A 47 0.14 4.57 1.18
C TYR A 47 -1.16 4.74 0.39
N ALA A 48 -2.04 5.65 0.83
CA ALA A 48 -3.29 5.94 0.14
C ALA A 48 -3.06 6.36 -1.31
N LYS A 49 -2.12 7.30 -1.55
CA LYS A 49 -1.76 7.75 -2.91
C LYS A 49 -1.30 6.59 -3.79
N ARG A 50 -0.33 5.79 -3.33
CA ARG A 50 0.19 4.63 -4.08
C ARG A 50 -0.90 3.60 -4.35
N PHE A 51 -1.76 3.34 -3.36
CA PHE A 51 -2.85 2.40 -3.49
C PHE A 51 -3.84 2.83 -4.58
N THR A 52 -4.29 4.09 -4.59
CA THR A 52 -5.22 4.59 -5.61
C THR A 52 -4.60 4.62 -7.00
N GLU A 53 -3.32 5.01 -7.12
CA GLU A 53 -2.61 4.99 -8.40
C GLU A 53 -2.48 3.56 -8.96
N PHE A 54 -2.18 2.59 -8.10
CA PHE A 54 -2.07 1.19 -8.50
C PHE A 54 -3.42 0.60 -8.94
N ILE A 55 -4.48 0.80 -8.15
CA ILE A 55 -5.81 0.29 -8.49
C ILE A 55 -6.33 0.93 -9.78
N GLY A 56 -6.10 2.24 -9.98
CA GLY A 56 -6.41 2.91 -11.24
C GLY A 56 -5.75 2.22 -12.44
N LYS A 57 -4.42 1.99 -12.37
CA LYS A 57 -3.68 1.31 -13.44
C LYS A 57 -4.14 -0.12 -13.76
N VAL A 58 -4.68 -0.84 -12.78
CA VAL A 58 -5.04 -2.25 -12.94
C VAL A 58 -6.50 -2.44 -13.37
N ILE A 59 -7.37 -1.47 -13.05
CA ILE A 59 -8.80 -1.52 -13.37
C ILE A 59 -9.13 -0.75 -14.65
N GLU A 60 -8.43 0.35 -14.94
CA GLU A 60 -8.54 1.11 -16.20
C GLU A 60 -7.74 0.45 -17.33
#